data_AF-M9RJ19-F1
#
_entry.id   AF-M9RJ19-F1
#
_cell.length_a   1.000
_cell.length_b   1.000
_cell.length_c   1.000
_cell.angle_alpha   90.00
_cell.angle_beta   90.00
_cell.angle_gamma   90.00
#
_symmetry.space_group_name_H-M   'P 1'
#
loop_
_entity.id
_entity.type
_entity.pdbx_description
1 polymer ?
#
loop_
_entity_poly.entity_id
_entity_poly.type
_entity_poly.pdbx_seq_one_letter_code
_entity_poly.pdbx_strand_id
1 'polypeptide(L)'
;MTGSASKATEMAARIAGVQTLYANEHAAEITEEMMANGITMMEWYLSEMLRVSDSGRPNEELNAAEELRLWVVKKWTEEFINKRTMMKRGPGHLRDGNTLKTCVNKLVEHGWLVRGTGEQVISGYNCKTFWRVVRPRVGA
;
A
#
# COMPACT_ATOMS: atom_id res chain seq x y z
N MET A 1 3.39 -4.01 -13.26
CA MET A 1 2.71 -5.11 -13.99
C MET A 1 3.00 -5.12 -15.50
N THR A 2 3.88 -4.27 -16.03
CA THR A 2 4.17 -4.23 -17.48
C THR A 2 4.97 -5.43 -17.97
N GLY A 3 5.82 -6.04 -17.13
CA GLY A 3 6.70 -7.14 -17.55
C GLY A 3 6.01 -8.46 -17.94
N SER A 4 4.87 -8.81 -17.32
CA SER A 4 4.18 -10.08 -17.59
C SER A 4 3.28 -10.02 -18.82
N ALA A 5 2.60 -8.90 -19.05
CA ALA A 5 1.77 -8.70 -20.24
C ALA A 5 2.60 -8.72 -21.52
N SER A 6 3.79 -8.11 -21.51
CA SER A 6 4.70 -8.08 -22.65
C SER A 6 5.22 -9.46 -23.08
N LYS A 7 5.08 -10.49 -22.24
CA LYS A 7 5.51 -11.87 -22.54
C LYS A 7 4.35 -12.86 -22.66
N ALA A 8 3.10 -12.41 -22.57
CA ALA A 8 1.94 -13.29 -22.55
C ALA A 8 1.86 -14.17 -23.81
N THR A 9 2.13 -13.60 -24.99
CA THR A 9 2.12 -14.34 -26.25
C THR A 9 3.19 -15.43 -26.31
N GLU A 10 4.41 -15.12 -25.87
CA GLU A 10 5.50 -16.09 -25.78
C GLU A 10 5.18 -17.21 -24.77
N MET A 11 4.60 -16.86 -23.62
CA MET A 11 4.22 -17.82 -22.59
C MET A 11 3.08 -18.73 -23.04
N ALA A 12 2.06 -18.20 -23.73
CA ALA A 12 0.98 -18.98 -24.32
C ALA A 12 1.53 -20.03 -25.30
N ALA A 13 2.47 -19.63 -26.17
CA ALA A 13 3.11 -20.55 -27.12
C ALA A 13 3.93 -21.64 -26.40
N ARG A 14 4.65 -21.30 -25.32
CA ARG A 14 5.39 -22.29 -24.52
C ARG A 14 4.45 -23.29 -23.85
N ILE A 15 3.34 -22.82 -23.27
CA ILE A 15 2.32 -23.66 -22.65
C ILE A 15 1.71 -24.62 -23.70
N ALA A 16 1.38 -24.11 -24.88
CA ALA A 16 0.86 -24.91 -26.00
C ALA A 16 1.87 -25.97 -26.45
N GLY A 17 3.15 -25.63 -26.55
CA GLY A 17 4.22 -26.56 -26.90
C GLY A 17 4.38 -27.70 -25.89
N VAL A 18 4.34 -27.39 -24.59
CA VAL A 18 4.39 -28.41 -23.52
C VAL A 18 3.19 -29.34 -23.59
N GLN A 19 1.97 -28.81 -23.77
CA GLN A 19 0.77 -29.63 -23.91
C GLN A 19 0.83 -30.54 -25.14
N THR A 20 1.33 -30.01 -26.26
CA THR A 20 1.50 -30.76 -27.52
C THR A 20 2.42 -31.96 -27.31
N LEU A 21 3.59 -31.75 -26.71
CA LEU A 21 4.54 -32.84 -26.43
C LEU A 21 4.04 -33.82 -25.38
N TYR A 22 3.26 -33.34 -24.40
CA TYR A 22 2.65 -34.21 -23.39
C TYR A 22 1.59 -35.12 -24.00
N ALA A 23 0.80 -34.63 -24.95
CA ALA A 23 -0.20 -35.42 -25.68
C ALA A 23 0.44 -36.41 -26.66
N ASN A 24 1.53 -36.00 -27.32
CA ASN A 24 2.30 -36.84 -28.24
C ASN A 24 3.77 -36.39 -28.27
N GLU A 25 4.67 -37.22 -27.75
CA GLU A 25 6.11 -36.93 -27.67
C GLU A 25 6.80 -36.79 -29.04
N HIS A 26 6.20 -37.32 -30.11
CA HIS A 26 6.70 -37.25 -31.47
C HIS A 26 6.03 -36.16 -32.31
N ALA A 27 5.20 -35.31 -31.69
CA ALA A 27 4.57 -34.20 -32.40
C ALA A 27 5.63 -33.22 -32.93
N ALA A 28 5.59 -32.95 -34.24
CA ALA A 28 6.53 -32.04 -34.90
C ALA A 28 6.07 -30.57 -34.85
N GLU A 29 4.77 -30.33 -34.67
CA GLU A 29 4.16 -29.01 -34.77
C GLU A 29 3.06 -28.83 -33.70
N ILE A 30 2.85 -27.58 -33.27
CA ILE A 30 1.75 -27.20 -32.37
C ILE A 30 0.50 -27.00 -33.23
N THR A 31 -0.57 -27.72 -32.89
CA THR A 31 -1.86 -27.57 -33.58
C THR A 31 -2.56 -26.28 -33.16
N GLU A 32 -3.51 -25.83 -33.98
CA GLU A 32 -4.37 -24.68 -33.65
C GLU A 32 -5.09 -24.87 -32.31
N GLU A 33 -5.61 -26.07 -32.06
CA GLU A 33 -6.28 -26.43 -30.80
C GLU A 33 -5.34 -26.28 -29.59
N MET A 34 -4.11 -26.80 -29.68
CA MET A 34 -3.14 -26.68 -28.59
C MET A 34 -2.72 -25.22 -28.36
N MET A 35 -2.61 -24.44 -29.44
CA MET A 35 -2.34 -23.01 -29.32
C MET A 35 -3.49 -22.26 -28.65
N ALA A 36 -4.74 -22.54 -29.03
CA ALA A 36 -5.92 -21.97 -28.38
C ALA A 36 -5.96 -22.29 -26.88
N ASN A 37 -5.68 -23.54 -26.50
CA ASN A 37 -5.58 -23.95 -25.10
C ASN A 37 -4.49 -23.16 -24.34
N GLY A 38 -3.32 -22.99 -24.95
CA GLY A 38 -2.23 -22.19 -24.37
C GLY A 38 -2.63 -20.72 -24.15
N ILE A 39 -3.35 -20.13 -25.09
CA ILE A 39 -3.87 -18.76 -24.97
C ILE A 39 -4.86 -18.67 -23.81
N THR A 40 -5.86 -19.56 -23.75
CA THR A 40 -6.89 -19.55 -22.69
C THR A 40 -6.27 -19.70 -21.30
N MET A 41 -5.27 -20.57 -21.13
CA MET A 41 -4.57 -20.70 -19.85
C MET A 41 -3.80 -19.42 -19.48
N MET A 42 -3.17 -18.77 -20.46
CA MET A 42 -2.44 -17.52 -20.23
C MET A 42 -3.37 -16.37 -19.87
N GLU A 43 -4.54 -16.27 -20.53
CA GLU A 43 -5.57 -15.28 -20.20
C GLU A 43 -6.07 -15.46 -18.77
N TRP A 44 -6.37 -16.70 -18.38
CA TRP A 44 -6.74 -17.02 -16.99
C TRP A 44 -5.63 -16.59 -16.02
N TYR A 45 -4.37 -16.94 -16.29
CA TYR A 45 -3.25 -16.55 -15.44
C TYR A 45 -3.08 -15.03 -15.30
N LEU A 46 -3.25 -14.27 -16.39
CA LEU A 46 -3.21 -12.80 -16.35
C LEU A 46 -4.34 -12.23 -15.48
N SER A 47 -5.56 -12.77 -15.63
CA SER A 47 -6.70 -12.36 -14.80
C SER A 47 -6.45 -12.64 -13.32
N GLU A 48 -5.83 -13.78 -13.01
CA GLU A 48 -5.54 -14.18 -11.64
C GLU A 48 -4.42 -13.34 -11.04
N MET A 49 -3.39 -13.01 -11.84
CA MET A 49 -2.38 -12.04 -11.45
C MET A 49 -2.98 -10.67 -11.11
N LEU A 50 -3.93 -10.18 -11.91
CA LEU A 50 -4.62 -8.93 -11.63
C LEU A 50 -5.41 -9.02 -10.34
N ARG A 51 -6.20 -10.08 -10.15
CA ARG A 51 -7.00 -10.31 -8.94
C ARG A 51 -6.14 -10.29 -7.67
N VAL A 52 -5.02 -11.02 -7.67
CA VAL A 52 -4.08 -11.06 -6.55
C VAL A 52 -3.42 -9.69 -6.34
N SER A 53 -2.97 -9.05 -7.42
CA SER A 53 -2.32 -7.75 -7.36
C SER A 53 -3.24 -6.64 -6.85
N ASP A 54 -4.53 -6.71 -7.15
CA ASP A 54 -5.52 -5.72 -6.71
C ASP A 54 -5.87 -5.89 -5.22
N SER A 55 -5.95 -7.14 -4.74
CA SER A 55 -6.15 -7.46 -3.31
C SER A 55 -4.91 -7.22 -2.42
N GLY A 56 -3.73 -7.11 -3.02
CA GLY A 56 -2.44 -7.03 -2.32
C GLY A 56 -1.78 -5.66 -2.33
N ARG A 57 -2.37 -4.63 -2.98
CA ARG A 57 -1.83 -3.27 -2.90
C ARG A 57 -2.04 -2.73 -1.49
N PRO A 58 -0.96 -2.44 -0.74
CA PRO A 58 -1.13 -1.86 0.57
C PRO A 58 -1.76 -0.48 0.38
N ASN A 59 -2.86 -0.22 1.07
CA ASN A 59 -3.61 1.04 0.97
C ASN A 59 -2.63 2.20 1.22
N GLU A 60 -2.31 2.97 0.17
CA GLU A 60 -1.28 4.02 0.22
C GLU A 60 -1.57 5.03 1.33
N GLU A 61 -2.85 5.36 1.56
CA GLU A 61 -3.24 6.25 2.64
C GLU A 61 -3.01 5.63 4.02
N LEU A 62 -3.20 4.31 4.16
CA LEU A 62 -2.98 3.60 5.41
C LEU A 62 -1.48 3.48 5.71
N ASN A 63 -0.65 3.24 4.69
CA ASN A 63 0.80 3.27 4.82
C ASN A 63 1.31 4.65 5.22
N ALA A 64 0.80 5.70 4.57
CA ALA A 64 1.14 7.08 4.90
C ALA A 64 0.74 7.43 6.35
N ALA A 65 -0.46 7.00 6.77
CA ALA A 65 -0.91 7.19 8.15
C ALA A 65 -0.06 6.41 9.16
N GLU A 66 0.36 5.18 8.83
CA GLU A 66 1.24 4.36 9.65
C GLU A 66 2.64 4.97 9.77
N GLU A 67 3.18 5.52 8.69
CA GLU A 67 4.46 6.23 8.75
C GLU A 67 4.37 7.46 9.65
N LEU A 68 3.29 8.24 9.53
CA LEU A 68 3.05 9.36 10.44
C LEU A 68 2.90 8.87 11.88
N ARG A 69 2.20 7.76 12.13
CA ARG A 69 2.06 7.13 13.45
C ARG A 69 3.42 6.82 14.05
N LEU A 70 4.27 6.11 13.30
CA LEU A 70 5.59 5.71 13.74
C LEU A 70 6.46 6.92 14.04
N TRP A 71 6.38 7.97 13.22
CA TRP A 71 7.08 9.22 13.48
C TRP A 71 6.60 9.89 14.77
N VAL A 72 5.28 10.04 14.97
CA VAL A 72 4.72 10.66 16.17
C VAL A 72 5.05 9.83 17.42
N VAL A 73 4.89 8.51 17.39
CA VAL A 73 5.10 7.66 18.57
C VAL A 73 6.58 7.52 18.93
N LYS A 74 7.47 7.40 17.93
CA LYS A 74 8.89 7.10 18.15
C LYS A 74 9.79 8.34 18.21
N LYS A 75 9.50 9.40 17.44
CA LYS A 75 10.39 10.57 17.31
C LYS A 75 9.89 11.82 18.02
N TRP A 76 8.57 11.99 18.17
CA TRP A 76 8.02 13.08 18.96
C TRP A 76 8.11 12.72 20.44
N THR A 77 8.52 13.65 21.31
CA THR A 77 8.73 13.41 22.75
C THR A 77 7.62 14.01 23.61
N GLU A 78 6.99 15.09 23.13
CA GLU A 78 5.94 15.79 23.89
C GLU A 78 4.61 15.01 23.90
N GLU A 79 3.76 15.33 24.86
CA GLU A 79 2.41 14.75 24.98
C GLU A 79 1.45 15.28 23.90
N PHE A 80 1.57 16.57 23.57
CA PHE A 80 0.69 17.25 22.62
C PHE A 80 1.42 17.62 21.33
N ILE A 81 0.69 17.55 20.22
CA ILE A 81 1.20 17.90 18.89
C ILE A 81 0.13 18.66 18.10
N ASN A 82 0.55 19.57 17.23
CA ASN A 82 -0.35 20.30 16.33
C ASN A 82 0.04 20.08 14.86
N LYS A 83 -0.85 20.52 13.96
CA LYS A 83 -0.66 20.39 12.50
C LYS A 83 0.60 21.12 12.05
N ARG A 84 0.88 22.31 12.60
CA ARG A 84 2.06 23.12 12.26
C ARG A 84 3.36 22.36 12.53
N THR A 85 3.47 21.70 13.68
CA THR A 85 4.63 20.89 14.07
C THR A 85 4.79 19.69 13.15
N MET A 86 3.70 18.99 12.83
CA MET A 86 3.74 17.88 11.87
C MET A 86 4.19 18.35 10.47
N MET A 87 3.69 19.49 9.98
CA MET A 87 4.13 20.09 8.72
C MET A 87 5.61 20.50 8.74
N LYS A 88 6.16 20.89 9.89
CA LYS A 88 7.56 21.34 10.00
C LYS A 88 8.55 20.20 10.21
N ARG A 89 8.18 19.19 11.01
CA ARG A 89 9.10 18.16 11.52
C ARG A 89 8.74 16.73 11.10
N GLY A 90 7.53 16.50 10.58
CA GLY A 90 7.03 15.18 10.15
C GLY A 90 7.77 14.61 8.95
N PRO A 91 7.41 13.41 8.46
CA PRO A 91 7.99 12.84 7.25
C PRO A 91 7.80 13.73 6.03
N GLY A 92 8.87 13.97 5.26
CA GLY A 92 8.92 15.04 4.25
C GLY A 92 7.80 14.98 3.21
N HIS A 93 7.52 13.80 2.67
CA HIS A 93 6.49 13.59 1.64
C HIS A 93 5.06 13.62 2.19
N LEU A 94 4.87 13.63 3.52
CA LEU A 94 3.56 13.79 4.17
C LEU A 94 3.28 15.24 4.59
N ARG A 95 4.21 16.17 4.31
CA ARG A 95 4.10 17.60 4.68
C ARG A 95 3.28 18.43 3.68
N ASP A 96 2.30 17.84 3.01
CA ASP A 96 1.28 18.59 2.29
C ASP A 96 -0.02 18.65 3.11
N GLY A 97 -0.79 19.71 2.88
CA GLY A 97 -1.94 20.02 3.72
C GLY A 97 -3.07 18.99 3.68
N ASN A 98 -3.20 18.25 2.56
CA ASN A 98 -4.29 17.31 2.32
C ASN A 98 -3.92 15.91 2.81
N THR A 99 -2.77 15.37 2.39
CA THR A 99 -2.26 14.08 2.85
C THR A 99 -2.10 14.07 4.36
N LEU A 100 -1.54 15.14 4.95
CA LEU A 100 -1.41 15.21 6.40
C LEU A 100 -2.76 15.19 7.10
N LYS A 101 -3.77 15.87 6.55
CA LYS A 101 -5.12 15.88 7.12
C LYS A 101 -5.74 14.48 7.07
N THR A 102 -5.61 13.77 5.95
CA THR A 102 -6.09 12.39 5.79
C THR A 102 -5.40 11.46 6.80
N CYS A 103 -4.07 11.55 6.92
CA CYS A 103 -3.31 10.74 7.88
C CYS A 103 -3.71 11.04 9.33
N VAL A 104 -3.85 12.31 9.70
CA VAL A 104 -4.29 12.72 11.05
C VAL A 104 -5.69 12.22 11.35
N ASN A 105 -6.61 12.27 10.39
CA ASN A 105 -7.96 11.75 10.58
C ASN A 105 -7.95 10.24 10.86
N LYS A 106 -7.19 9.45 10.09
CA LYS A 106 -7.04 8.01 10.34
C LYS A 106 -6.43 7.73 11.71
N LEU A 107 -5.41 8.50 12.11
CA LEU A 107 -4.81 8.37 13.44
C LEU A 107 -5.82 8.68 14.57
N VAL A 108 -6.73 9.62 14.36
CA VAL A 108 -7.80 9.94 15.32
C VAL A 108 -8.84 8.83 15.36
N GLU A 109 -9.28 8.36 14.20
CA GLU A 109 -10.25 7.26 14.06
C GLU A 109 -9.76 5.98 14.76
N HIS A 110 -8.48 5.66 14.63
CA HIS A 110 -7.85 4.50 15.26
C HIS A 110 -7.31 4.77 16.69
N GLY A 111 -7.58 5.95 17.26
CA GLY A 111 -7.25 6.27 18.65
C GLY A 111 -5.77 6.54 18.96
N TRP A 112 -4.92 6.70 17.95
CA TRP A 112 -3.50 7.07 18.12
C TRP A 112 -3.30 8.55 18.41
N LEU A 113 -4.24 9.39 17.96
CA LEU A 113 -4.32 10.81 18.28
C LEU A 113 -5.69 11.12 18.89
N VAL A 114 -5.70 11.81 20.02
CA VAL A 114 -6.96 12.28 20.63
C VAL A 114 -7.05 13.79 20.49
N ARG A 115 -8.11 14.28 19.84
CA ARG A 115 -8.29 15.73 19.65
C ARG A 115 -8.43 16.41 21.01
N GLY A 116 -7.58 17.42 21.25
CA GLY A 116 -7.65 18.24 22.45
C GLY A 116 -8.78 19.27 22.39
N THR A 117 -9.22 19.71 23.55
CA THR A 117 -10.21 20.78 23.72
C THR A 117 -9.57 21.98 24.41
N GLY A 118 -9.98 23.19 24.02
CA GLY A 118 -9.48 24.44 24.62
C GLY A 118 -8.21 24.98 23.95
N GLU A 119 -7.32 25.51 24.77
CA GLU A 119 -6.07 26.14 24.35
C GLU A 119 -4.88 25.39 24.95
N GLN A 120 -3.85 25.14 24.15
CA GLN A 120 -2.64 24.47 24.59
C GLN A 120 -1.40 25.16 24.02
N VAL A 121 -0.36 25.27 24.84
CA VAL A 121 0.92 25.83 24.42
C VAL A 121 1.79 24.72 23.84
N ILE A 122 2.08 24.80 22.54
CA ILE A 122 2.94 23.82 21.84
C ILE A 122 4.10 24.58 21.22
N SER A 123 5.32 24.22 21.61
CA SER A 123 6.57 24.89 21.18
C SER A 123 6.54 26.42 21.40
N GLY A 124 5.96 26.87 22.52
CA GLY A 124 5.88 28.28 22.90
C GLY A 124 4.74 29.07 22.26
N TYR A 125 3.89 28.44 21.44
CA TYR A 125 2.75 29.10 20.80
C TYR A 125 1.43 28.52 21.28
N ASN A 126 0.48 29.38 21.64
CA ASN A 126 -0.87 28.97 21.97
C ASN A 126 -1.61 28.46 20.73
N CYS A 127 -2.22 27.29 20.83
CA CYS A 127 -2.89 26.58 19.75
C CYS A 127 -4.27 26.07 20.19
N LYS A 128 -5.30 26.33 19.37
CA LYS A 128 -6.67 25.83 19.57
C LYS A 128 -6.92 24.45 18.92
N THR A 129 -6.06 24.06 17.98
CA THR A 129 -6.15 22.78 17.28
C THR A 129 -4.91 21.96 17.54
N PHE A 130 -5.04 20.97 18.41
CA PHE A 130 -3.96 20.08 18.81
C PHE A 130 -4.51 18.69 19.14
N TRP A 131 -3.60 17.72 19.21
CA TRP A 131 -3.90 16.34 19.53
C TRP A 131 -2.96 15.85 20.63
N ARG A 132 -3.49 15.05 21.55
CA ARG A 132 -2.71 14.27 22.50
C ARG A 132 -2.25 12.98 21.81
N VAL A 133 -0.97 12.65 21.93
CA VAL A 133 -0.38 11.44 21.39
C VAL A 133 -0.66 10.28 22.32
N VAL A 134 -1.28 9.21 21.82
CA VAL A 134 -1.47 7.97 22.57
C VAL A 134 -0.29 7.05 22.31
N ARG A 135 0.51 6.79 23.34
CA ARG A 135 1.59 5.81 23.29
C ARG A 135 1.10 4.52 23.95
N PRO A 136 1.31 3.35 23.34
CA PRO A 136 1.07 2.10 24.04
C PRO A 136 1.99 2.09 25.26
N ARG A 137 1.48 1.73 26.44
CA ARG A 137 2.33 1.49 27.60
C ARG A 137 3.30 0.38 27.20
N VAL A 138 4.59 0.70 27.12
CA VAL A 138 5.63 -0.33 27.12
C VAL A 138 5.53 -0.96 28.50
N GLY A 139 5.00 -2.19 28.56
CA GLY A 139 4.99 -2.98 29.79
C GLY A 139 6.43 -3.07 30.30
N ALA A 140 6.60 -2.75 31.58
CA ALA A 140 7.81 -2.98 32.34
C ALA A 140 8.09 -4.49 32.46
#